data_AF-A0A389MJA4-F1
#
_entry.id   AF-A0A389MJA4-F1
#
_cell.length_a   1.000
_cell.length_b   1.000
_cell.length_c   1.000
_cell.angle_alpha   90.00
_cell.angle_beta   90.00
_cell.angle_gamma   90.00
#
_symmetry.space_group_name_H-M   'P 1'
#
loop_
_entity.id
_entity.type
_entity.pdbx_description
1 polymer ?
#
loop_
_entity_poly.entity_id
_entity_poly.type
_entity_poly.pdbx_seq_one_letter_code
_entity_poly.pdbx_strand_id
1 'polypeptide(L)'
;MNLRTLALAAALGLALGTVPARAQEASFAALSGGVYSDIRVDVRPLLAQGYGGQAEALRADLTAALRRSFAGRVGGRGPALVVVVNALSLRSFAGSQGSRGGFGGGGQNDYMDGEALLIGRGGAVLARHPQLTATPSSYGGAWYDPASERRRVTAVADIYAEWLRRALAN
;
A
#
# COMPACT_ATOMS: atom_id res chain seq x y z
N MET A 1 -19.79 1.60 -67.54
CA MET A 1 -20.14 2.79 -66.74
C MET A 1 -19.06 2.93 -65.67
N ASN A 2 -18.19 3.94 -65.80
CA ASN A 2 -17.05 4.21 -64.92
C ASN A 2 -17.48 4.96 -63.64
N LEU A 3 -16.56 4.96 -62.66
CA LEU A 3 -16.31 5.89 -61.52
C LEU A 3 -16.39 5.19 -60.14
N ARG A 4 -15.57 5.47 -59.12
CA ARG A 4 -14.28 6.14 -58.92
C ARG A 4 -13.96 5.95 -57.40
N THR A 5 -12.74 5.53 -57.09
CA THR A 5 -11.84 5.91 -55.97
C THR A 5 -12.32 6.21 -54.53
N LEU A 6 -11.47 5.76 -53.58
CA LEU A 6 -11.15 6.26 -52.21
C LEU A 6 -12.09 5.80 -51.06
N ALA A 7 -11.62 5.47 -49.84
CA ALA A 7 -10.41 5.87 -49.15
C ALA A 7 -9.93 4.84 -48.10
N LEU A 8 -8.60 4.76 -47.96
CA LEU A 8 -7.90 4.33 -46.75
C LEU A 8 -8.33 5.21 -45.57
N ALA A 9 -8.67 4.60 -44.43
CA ALA A 9 -8.66 5.28 -43.14
C ALA A 9 -7.71 4.55 -42.20
N ALA A 10 -6.51 5.11 -42.05
CA ALA A 10 -5.57 4.78 -41.01
C ALA A 10 -6.14 5.24 -39.66
N ALA A 11 -6.39 4.30 -38.73
CA ALA A 11 -6.61 4.64 -37.33
C ALA A 11 -5.25 4.60 -36.61
N LEU A 12 -4.59 5.76 -36.62
CA LEU A 12 -3.38 6.05 -35.85
C LEU A 12 -3.78 6.40 -34.41
N GLY A 13 -3.22 5.67 -33.45
CA GLY A 13 -2.83 6.22 -32.15
C GLY A 13 -3.92 6.48 -31.10
N LEU A 14 -4.06 5.54 -30.17
CA LEU A 14 -4.03 5.87 -28.73
C LEU A 14 -3.58 4.64 -27.94
N ALA A 15 -2.28 4.33 -28.01
CA ALA A 15 -1.67 3.41 -27.07
C ALA A 15 -1.50 4.13 -25.72
N LEU A 16 -2.57 4.18 -24.92
CA LEU A 16 -2.43 4.36 -23.48
C LEU A 16 -1.72 3.11 -22.98
N GLY A 17 -0.40 3.21 -22.84
CA GLY A 17 0.46 2.12 -22.41
C GLY A 17 0.02 1.59 -21.06
N THR A 18 -0.75 0.50 -21.06
CA THR A 18 -0.87 -0.38 -19.92
C THR A 18 0.47 -1.07 -19.78
N VAL A 19 1.41 -0.43 -19.07
CA VAL A 19 2.65 -1.11 -18.67
C VAL A 19 2.22 -2.34 -17.87
N PRO A 20 2.60 -3.56 -18.30
CA PRO A 20 2.18 -4.76 -17.61
C PRO A 20 2.67 -4.68 -16.15
N ALA A 21 1.80 -4.98 -15.19
CA ALA A 21 2.09 -4.85 -13.75
C ALA A 21 3.43 -5.51 -13.35
N ARG A 22 3.82 -6.59 -14.04
CA ARG A 22 5.12 -7.27 -13.86
C ARG A 22 6.35 -6.43 -14.23
N ALA A 23 6.26 -5.58 -15.25
CA ALA A 23 7.35 -4.66 -15.59
C ALA A 23 7.49 -3.54 -14.55
N GLN A 24 6.39 -3.12 -13.93
CA GLN A 24 6.40 -2.16 -12.83
C GLN A 24 6.96 -2.75 -11.53
N GLU A 25 6.65 -4.02 -11.24
CA GLU A 25 7.18 -4.74 -10.09
C GLU A 25 8.70 -4.98 -10.21
N ALA A 26 9.18 -5.40 -11.38
CA ALA A 26 10.61 -5.60 -11.64
C ALA A 26 11.43 -4.30 -11.60
N SER A 27 10.86 -3.19 -12.08
CA SER A 27 11.50 -1.86 -11.99
C SER A 27 11.50 -1.32 -10.56
N PHE A 28 10.48 -1.62 -9.76
CA PHE A 28 10.48 -1.29 -8.34
C PHE A 28 11.58 -2.05 -7.59
N ALA A 29 11.63 -3.38 -7.69
CA ALA A 29 12.61 -4.22 -7.01
C ALA A 29 14.05 -3.77 -7.29
N ALA A 30 14.37 -3.54 -8.58
CA ALA A 30 15.67 -3.07 -9.03
C ALA A 30 16.07 -1.71 -8.41
N LEU A 31 15.11 -0.80 -8.25
CA LEU A 31 15.37 0.55 -7.70
C LEU A 31 15.26 0.59 -6.16
N SER A 32 14.58 -0.38 -5.55
CA SER A 32 14.39 -0.49 -4.10
C SER A 32 15.50 -1.27 -3.37
N GLY A 33 16.46 -1.86 -4.09
CA GLY A 33 17.62 -2.55 -3.52
C GLY A 33 18.67 -1.63 -2.86
N GLY A 34 18.54 -0.31 -2.99
CA GLY A 34 19.51 0.68 -2.50
C GLY A 34 19.28 1.23 -1.08
N VAL A 35 19.99 2.31 -0.75
CA VAL A 35 19.82 3.13 0.46
C VAL A 35 18.90 4.30 0.14
N TYR A 36 17.85 4.51 0.94
CA TYR A 36 16.91 5.62 0.81
C TYR A 36 17.44 6.92 1.41
N SER A 37 17.05 8.05 0.83
CA SER A 37 17.32 9.36 1.44
C SER A 37 16.41 9.63 2.65
N ASP A 38 15.16 9.18 2.57
CA ASP A 38 14.14 9.41 3.59
C ASP A 38 13.00 8.38 3.47
N ILE A 39 12.21 8.23 4.53
CA ILE A 39 10.99 7.42 4.58
C ILE A 39 9.84 8.28 5.09
N ARG A 40 8.74 8.33 4.34
CA ARG A 40 7.54 9.11 4.67
C ARG A 40 6.27 8.31 4.47
N VAL A 41 5.24 8.67 5.24
CA VAL A 41 3.89 8.14 5.09
C VAL A 41 2.94 9.29 4.81
N ASP A 42 2.19 9.16 3.73
CA ASP A 42 1.14 10.09 3.33
C ASP A 42 -0.23 9.48 3.57
N VAL A 43 -0.98 10.07 4.51
CA VAL A 43 -2.35 9.67 4.87
C VAL A 43 -3.38 10.71 4.45
N ARG A 44 -3.00 11.70 3.62
CA ARG A 44 -3.95 12.71 3.12
C ARG A 44 -5.20 12.10 2.47
N PRO A 45 -5.12 10.97 1.71
CA PRO A 45 -6.32 10.33 1.19
C PRO A 45 -7.29 9.87 2.29
N LEU A 46 -6.77 9.27 3.38
CA LEU A 46 -7.61 8.86 4.52
C LEU A 46 -8.19 10.06 5.27
N LEU A 47 -7.41 11.14 5.44
CA LEU A 47 -7.91 12.36 6.07
C LEU A 47 -9.07 12.97 5.27
N ALA A 48 -8.97 12.98 3.93
CA ALA A 48 -10.03 13.44 3.04
C ALA A 48 -11.30 12.56 3.11
N GLN A 49 -11.16 11.29 3.49
CA GLN A 49 -12.27 10.36 3.73
C GLN A 49 -12.87 10.46 5.16
N GLY A 50 -12.33 11.33 6.02
CA GLY A 50 -12.87 11.57 7.37
C GLY A 50 -12.30 10.67 8.48
N TYR A 51 -11.21 9.92 8.23
CA TYR A 51 -10.59 9.04 9.24
C TYR A 51 -9.88 9.79 10.38
N GLY A 52 -9.69 11.12 10.26
CA GLY A 52 -9.24 12.01 11.34
C GLY A 52 -8.08 11.47 12.17
N GLY A 53 -8.28 11.38 13.50
CA GLY A 53 -7.26 10.91 14.44
C GLY A 53 -6.77 9.48 14.19
N GLN A 54 -7.58 8.61 13.58
CA GLN A 54 -7.17 7.25 13.24
C GLN A 54 -6.14 7.24 12.10
N ALA A 55 -6.32 8.11 11.09
CA ALA A 55 -5.35 8.27 10.00
C ALA A 55 -4.02 8.83 10.52
N GLU A 56 -4.08 9.81 11.42
CA GLU A 56 -2.91 10.38 12.09
C GLU A 56 -2.15 9.32 12.89
N ALA A 57 -2.87 8.50 13.64
CA ALA A 57 -2.30 7.42 14.42
C ALA A 57 -1.74 6.30 13.53
N LEU A 58 -2.37 5.99 12.39
CA LEU A 58 -1.80 5.09 11.39
C LEU A 58 -0.50 5.67 10.80
N ARG A 59 -0.47 6.98 10.49
CA ARG A 59 0.74 7.63 9.97
C ARG A 59 1.91 7.47 10.93
N ALA A 60 1.69 7.71 12.21
CA ALA A 60 2.71 7.61 13.24
C ALA A 60 3.27 6.18 13.34
N ASP A 61 2.38 5.19 13.48
CA ASP A 61 2.77 3.79 13.64
C ASP A 61 3.45 3.23 12.40
N LEU A 62 2.89 3.50 11.21
CA LEU A 62 3.48 3.03 9.96
C LEU A 62 4.84 3.67 9.69
N THR A 63 5.01 4.96 10.02
CA THR A 63 6.32 5.62 9.89
C THR A 63 7.34 4.96 10.81
N ALA A 64 6.96 4.65 12.06
CA ALA A 64 7.83 3.98 13.01
C ALA A 64 8.16 2.55 12.55
N ALA A 65 7.16 1.79 12.09
CA ALA A 65 7.31 0.44 11.56
C ALA A 65 8.26 0.40 10.36
N LEU A 66 8.04 1.25 9.36
CA LEU A 66 8.90 1.33 8.17
C LEU A 66 10.34 1.70 8.55
N ARG A 67 10.55 2.66 9.45
CA ARG A 67 11.90 3.03 9.90
C ARG A 67 12.61 1.87 10.61
N ARG A 68 11.89 1.06 11.40
CA ARG A 68 12.43 -0.17 11.99
C ARG A 68 12.75 -1.21 10.91
N SER A 69 11.81 -1.48 10.01
CA SER A 69 11.96 -2.49 8.95
C SER A 69 13.10 -2.17 7.98
N PHE A 70 13.33 -0.89 7.68
CA PHE A 70 14.40 -0.43 6.78
C PHE A 70 15.59 0.17 7.54
N ALA A 71 15.77 -0.18 8.83
CA ALA A 71 16.93 0.25 9.60
C ALA A 71 18.24 -0.10 8.87
N GLY A 72 19.20 0.82 8.86
CA GLY A 72 20.45 0.69 8.11
C GLY A 72 20.36 0.99 6.61
N ARG A 73 19.15 1.24 6.07
CA ARG A 73 18.92 1.61 4.66
C ARG A 73 18.37 3.03 4.49
N VAL A 74 18.49 3.88 5.50
CA VAL A 74 18.00 5.27 5.49
C VAL A 74 19.14 6.25 5.78
N GLY A 75 19.14 7.40 5.11
CA GLY A 75 20.15 8.47 5.27
C GLY A 75 21.18 8.53 4.13
N GLY A 76 20.93 7.82 3.03
CA GLY A 76 21.80 7.83 1.84
C GLY A 76 21.42 8.89 0.82
N ARG A 77 22.01 8.78 -0.39
CA ARG A 77 21.74 9.69 -1.53
C ARG A 77 20.73 9.12 -2.54
N GLY A 78 20.06 8.02 -2.21
CA GLY A 78 19.06 7.39 -3.07
C GLY A 78 17.70 8.11 -3.07
N PRO A 79 16.66 7.50 -3.65
CA PRO A 79 15.31 8.07 -3.64
C PRO A 79 14.69 8.09 -2.24
N ALA A 80 13.65 8.89 -2.05
CA ALA A 80 12.80 8.81 -0.86
C ALA A 80 11.75 7.71 -1.06
N LEU A 81 11.54 6.88 -0.04
CA LEU A 81 10.43 5.92 0.00
C LEU A 81 9.21 6.63 0.61
N VAL A 82 8.14 6.75 -0.16
CA VAL A 82 6.89 7.35 0.30
C VAL A 82 5.79 6.30 0.21
N VAL A 83 5.14 5.99 1.33
CA VAL A 83 3.95 5.14 1.32
C VAL A 83 2.71 6.01 1.36
N VAL A 84 1.91 5.97 0.31
CA VAL A 84 0.59 6.61 0.26
C VAL A 84 -0.45 5.61 0.73
N VAL A 85 -1.26 5.96 1.72
CA VAL A 85 -2.32 5.09 2.24
C VAL A 85 -3.65 5.49 1.62
N ASN A 86 -4.27 4.56 0.88
CA ASN A 86 -5.48 4.81 0.10
C ASN A 86 -6.76 4.41 0.86
N ALA A 87 -6.70 3.32 1.62
CA ALA A 87 -7.82 2.83 2.41
C ALA A 87 -7.38 2.12 3.69
N LEU A 88 -8.20 2.26 4.74
CA LEU A 88 -8.11 1.50 5.98
C LEU A 88 -9.51 0.99 6.32
N SER A 89 -9.67 -0.31 6.49
CA SER A 89 -10.93 -0.92 6.92
C SER A 89 -10.69 -1.75 8.17
N LEU A 90 -11.16 -1.25 9.31
CA LEU A 90 -11.26 -2.04 10.53
C LEU A 90 -12.65 -2.66 10.61
N ARG A 91 -12.75 -3.99 10.62
CA ARG A 91 -14.06 -4.66 10.71
C ARG A 91 -14.63 -4.56 12.13
N SER A 92 -15.96 -4.56 12.27
CA SER A 92 -16.58 -4.73 13.59
C SER A 92 -16.15 -6.09 14.15
N PHE A 93 -15.56 -6.09 15.35
CA PHE A 93 -15.08 -7.29 16.04
C PHE A 93 -15.79 -7.44 17.38
N ALA A 94 -16.38 -8.61 17.62
CA ALA A 94 -17.17 -8.91 18.82
C ALA A 94 -16.71 -10.22 19.50
N GLY A 95 -15.43 -10.57 19.38
CA GLY A 95 -14.82 -11.71 20.08
C GLY A 95 -14.98 -13.08 19.43
N SER A 96 -15.66 -13.19 18.29
CA SER A 96 -15.79 -14.44 17.53
C SER A 96 -14.77 -14.50 16.40
N GLN A 97 -13.75 -15.36 16.55
CA GLN A 97 -12.98 -15.88 15.42
C GLN A 97 -13.75 -17.07 14.86
N GLY A 98 -14.80 -16.80 14.06
CA GLY A 98 -15.59 -17.77 13.29
C GLY A 98 -15.78 -19.15 13.92
N SER A 99 -16.91 -19.39 14.57
CA SER A 99 -17.31 -20.75 14.95
C SER A 99 -18.74 -21.07 14.51
N ARG A 100 -18.80 -22.07 13.61
CA ARG A 100 -19.91 -23.00 13.26
C ARG A 100 -20.78 -22.65 12.05
N GLY A 101 -20.47 -23.32 10.92
CA GLY A 101 -21.44 -23.70 9.91
C GLY A 101 -21.28 -23.03 8.54
N GLY A 102 -20.39 -23.54 7.71
CA GLY A 102 -20.33 -23.17 6.28
C GLY A 102 -18.91 -23.18 5.74
N PHE A 103 -18.69 -23.93 4.67
CA PHE A 103 -17.45 -23.91 3.90
C PHE A 103 -17.21 -22.51 3.33
N GLY A 104 -16.47 -21.67 4.07
CA GLY A 104 -16.13 -20.30 3.67
C GLY A 104 -15.34 -19.59 4.78
N GLY A 105 -14.01 -19.67 4.70
CA GLY A 105 -13.07 -19.11 5.68
C GLY A 105 -13.04 -17.58 5.71
N GLY A 106 -14.08 -16.94 6.24
CA GLY A 106 -14.15 -15.50 6.47
C GLY A 106 -13.80 -15.14 7.91
N GLY A 107 -12.51 -15.11 8.25
CA GLY A 107 -12.07 -14.43 9.47
C GLY A 107 -12.46 -12.95 9.42
N GLN A 108 -12.75 -12.33 10.57
CA GLN A 108 -12.86 -10.88 10.66
C GLN A 108 -11.43 -10.33 10.52
N ASN A 109 -11.11 -9.81 9.33
CA ASN A 109 -9.82 -9.25 9.00
C ASN A 109 -9.92 -7.75 8.81
N ASP A 110 -8.88 -7.05 9.21
CA ASP A 110 -8.64 -5.65 8.92
C ASP A 110 -7.81 -5.54 7.66
N TYR A 111 -8.06 -4.48 6.91
CA TYR A 111 -7.41 -4.25 5.63
C TYR A 111 -6.77 -2.89 5.60
N MET A 112 -5.56 -2.83 5.07
CA MET A 112 -4.89 -1.59 4.70
C MET A 112 -4.45 -1.70 3.25
N ASP A 113 -4.91 -0.77 2.43
CA ASP A 113 -4.47 -0.60 1.05
C ASP A 113 -3.54 0.61 0.96
N GLY A 114 -2.36 0.39 0.42
CA GLY A 114 -1.35 1.42 0.27
C GLY A 114 -0.50 1.22 -0.97
N GLU A 115 0.26 2.25 -1.30
CA GLU A 115 1.17 2.22 -2.43
C GLU A 115 2.51 2.82 -2.04
N ALA A 116 3.56 2.02 -2.19
CA ALA A 116 4.92 2.48 -2.01
C ALA A 116 5.42 3.16 -3.28
N LEU A 117 6.02 4.34 -3.14
CA LEU A 117 6.56 5.15 -4.22
C LEU A 117 8.04 5.39 -3.96
N LEU A 118 8.88 5.22 -4.98
CA LEU A 118 10.24 5.72 -4.97
C LEU A 118 10.26 7.09 -5.63
N ILE A 119 10.56 8.12 -4.86
CA ILE A 119 10.56 9.50 -5.32
C ILE A 119 12.01 9.96 -5.52
N GLY A 120 12.33 10.27 -6.77
CA GLY A 120 13.62 10.80 -7.17
C GLY A 120 13.82 12.26 -6.79
N ARG A 121 15.03 12.76 -7.05
CA ARG A 121 15.35 14.18 -6.92
C ARG A 121 14.46 15.01 -7.86
N GLY A 122 13.88 16.08 -7.33
CA GLY A 122 12.91 16.91 -8.07
C GLY A 122 11.46 16.40 -8.02
N GLY A 123 11.16 15.32 -7.29
CA GLY A 123 9.78 14.87 -7.05
C GLY A 123 9.25 13.88 -8.09
N ALA A 124 10.08 13.42 -9.03
CA ALA A 124 9.66 12.43 -10.01
C ALA A 124 9.39 11.07 -9.35
N VAL A 125 8.28 10.42 -9.72
CA VAL A 125 7.99 9.02 -9.32
C VAL A 125 8.82 8.09 -10.19
N LEU A 126 9.79 7.41 -9.60
CA LEU A 126 10.68 6.48 -10.28
C LEU A 126 10.11 5.06 -10.35
N ALA A 127 9.37 4.65 -9.32
CA ALA A 127 8.72 3.36 -9.26
C ALA A 127 7.51 3.40 -8.31
N ARG A 128 6.58 2.45 -8.50
CA ARG A 128 5.35 2.29 -7.69
C ARG A 128 5.13 0.81 -7.34
N HIS A 129 4.70 0.53 -6.12
CA HIS A 129 4.38 -0.81 -5.64
C HIS A 129 3.08 -0.79 -4.83
N PRO A 130 1.94 -1.14 -5.44
CA PRO A 130 0.68 -1.32 -4.74
C PRO A 130 0.78 -2.51 -3.77
N GLN A 131 0.25 -2.35 -2.55
CA GLN A 131 0.25 -3.39 -1.54
C GLN A 131 -1.05 -3.38 -0.73
N LEU A 132 -1.71 -4.53 -0.69
CA LEU A 132 -2.82 -4.81 0.21
C LEU A 132 -2.32 -5.69 1.37
N THR A 133 -2.62 -5.29 2.60
CA THR A 133 -2.33 -6.09 3.80
C THR A 133 -3.63 -6.42 4.51
N ALA A 134 -3.78 -7.69 4.91
CA ALA A 134 -4.89 -8.18 5.71
C ALA A 134 -4.38 -8.74 7.05
N THR A 135 -4.99 -8.34 8.16
CA THR A 135 -4.61 -8.80 9.51
C THR A 135 -5.84 -9.26 10.30
N PRO A 136 -5.78 -10.35 11.08
CA PRO A 136 -6.87 -10.74 11.97
C PRO A 136 -7.29 -9.59 12.91
N SER A 137 -8.58 -9.27 12.98
CA SER A 137 -9.09 -8.25 13.91
C SER A 137 -8.86 -8.62 15.38
N SER A 138 -8.61 -9.90 15.67
CA SER A 138 -8.23 -10.40 17.00
C SER A 138 -6.88 -9.91 17.50
N TYR A 139 -6.04 -9.30 16.64
CA TYR A 139 -4.83 -8.59 17.09
C TYR A 139 -5.13 -7.39 18.00
N GLY A 140 -6.40 -6.95 18.05
CA GLY A 140 -6.87 -6.00 19.06
C GLY A 140 -6.97 -6.57 20.47
N GLY A 141 -6.96 -7.89 20.65
CA GLY A 141 -7.25 -8.52 21.94
C GLY A 141 -8.74 -8.47 22.28
N ALA A 142 -9.07 -8.30 23.56
CA ALA A 142 -10.46 -8.24 24.01
C ALA A 142 -11.22 -7.10 23.31
N TRP A 143 -12.37 -7.42 22.69
CA TRP A 143 -13.11 -6.46 21.86
C TRP A 143 -13.72 -5.30 22.65
N TYR A 144 -14.00 -5.52 23.94
CA TYR A 144 -14.54 -4.51 24.86
C TYR A 144 -13.46 -3.60 25.48
N ASP A 145 -12.18 -3.89 25.24
CA ASP A 145 -11.11 -3.00 25.67
C ASP A 145 -11.08 -1.75 24.76
N PRO A 146 -11.19 -0.53 25.32
CA PRO A 146 -11.13 0.70 24.52
C PRO A 146 -9.82 0.87 23.72
N ALA A 147 -8.73 0.22 24.12
CA ALA A 147 -7.46 0.22 23.39
C ALA A 147 -7.39 -0.82 22.27
N SER A 148 -8.40 -1.68 22.10
CA SER A 148 -8.42 -2.77 21.11
C SER A 148 -8.26 -2.26 19.68
N GLU A 149 -9.01 -1.22 19.31
CA GLU A 149 -8.94 -0.66 17.97
C GLU A 149 -7.57 -0.03 17.68
N ARG A 150 -7.00 0.67 18.67
CA ARG A 150 -5.65 1.25 18.56
C ARG A 150 -4.60 0.17 18.27
N ARG A 151 -4.64 -0.96 19.00
CA ARG A 151 -3.73 -2.09 18.79
C ARG A 151 -3.89 -2.70 17.39
N ARG A 152 -5.11 -2.76 16.84
CA ARG A 152 -5.36 -3.24 15.47
C ARG A 152 -4.72 -2.35 14.41
N VAL A 153 -4.80 -1.03 14.59
CA VAL A 153 -4.09 -0.08 13.70
C VAL A 153 -2.57 -0.26 13.79
N THR A 154 -2.03 -0.43 15.00
CA THR A 154 -0.59 -0.72 15.16
C THR A 154 -0.19 -2.01 14.45
N ALA A 155 -0.97 -3.08 14.66
CA ALA A 155 -0.67 -4.39 14.10
C ALA A 155 -0.68 -4.39 12.56
N VAL A 156 -1.68 -3.75 11.93
CA VAL A 156 -1.71 -3.67 10.46
C VAL A 156 -0.56 -2.84 9.91
N ALA A 157 -0.16 -1.77 10.59
CA ALA A 157 0.99 -0.95 10.20
C ALA A 157 2.32 -1.73 10.27
N ASP A 158 2.55 -2.46 11.36
CA ASP A 158 3.73 -3.29 11.54
C ASP A 158 3.83 -4.37 10.45
N ILE A 159 2.73 -5.10 10.23
CA ILE A 159 2.69 -6.19 9.25
C ILE A 159 2.82 -5.68 7.82
N TYR A 160 2.21 -4.54 7.50
CA TYR A 160 2.39 -3.89 6.19
C TYR A 160 3.87 -3.58 5.94
N ALA A 161 4.57 -2.98 6.91
CA ALA A 161 5.98 -2.62 6.77
C ALA A 161 6.88 -3.85 6.62
N GLU A 162 6.59 -4.94 7.34
CA GLU A 162 7.29 -6.21 7.20
C GLU A 162 7.13 -6.82 5.81
N TRP A 163 5.91 -6.86 5.28
CA TRP A 163 5.65 -7.38 3.93
C TRP A 163 6.30 -6.51 2.87
N LEU A 164 6.23 -5.18 3.01
CA LEU A 164 6.89 -4.28 2.08
C LEU A 164 8.40 -4.55 2.08
N ARG A 165 9.04 -4.60 3.25
CA ARG A 165 10.47 -4.93 3.35
C ARG A 165 10.82 -6.23 2.64
N ARG A 166 10.00 -7.29 2.76
CA ARG A 166 10.22 -8.57 2.07
C ARG A 166 10.09 -8.42 0.56
N ALA A 167 9.07 -7.70 0.08
CA ALA A 167 8.90 -7.42 -1.34
C ALA A 167 10.10 -6.64 -1.94
N LEU A 168 10.73 -5.76 -1.13
CA LEU A 168 11.83 -4.90 -1.58
C LEU A 168 13.23 -5.49 -1.35
N ALA A 169 13.32 -6.65 -0.69
CA ALA A 169 14.57 -7.36 -0.44
C ALA A 169 14.85 -8.47 -1.46
N ASN A 170 13.86 -8.80 -2.30
CA ASN A 170 13.95 -9.83 -3.32
C ASN A 170 14.31 -9.26 -4.70
#